data_AF-A0A1V1P7E5-F1
#
_entry.id   AF-A0A1V1P7E5-F1
#
_cell.length_a   1.000
_cell.length_b   1.000
_cell.length_c   1.000
_cell.angle_alpha   90.00
_cell.angle_beta   90.00
_cell.angle_gamma   90.00
#
_symmetry.space_group_name_H-M   'P 1'
#
loop_
_entity.id
_entity.type
_entity.pdbx_description
1 polymer ?
#
loop_
_entity_poly.entity_id
_entity_poly.type
_entity_poly.pdbx_seq_one_letter_code
_entity_poly.pdbx_strand_id
1 'polypeptide(L)'
;MIDSGIEYFKSLPNDTYHVNILKTIRNKFMFRSMSQRIRSMKNNDILILKAIHHHNHLYIGAVYPDEVIRYFDDYPVPLDQINACCQKMIRHVNQSSGKNKSKTDYKELQQYGQNLFNLVFQSKEIKQQFIRKDFDYLILDLDESLLHIPWEWMCPAENFLCMDVCMGRKIMTRQTMPEIKPRSLNKTIEMLILSTDDDDLEQASSEGEMLFNSVSRLNHKDFKIKPQYDPYIQKETLMTEIKSFDWLHFAGHAEYHDDDPSKNGWQLSDGFFTVNDIDQISGGQAMPLFIYANACQTARHEVFQNENKGSFHLVNAFLRAGVRHYIGPVGRIQDTPAKMLSETFYKQFFEGKTIGQALTESRKILAQQYGEDISWINMILYGDPTKQYVSIDNSDSKTIPSIEQKENPDFPPITREKREFRKYTGTNKFEWIKEIRHWIVFVALILLACIAMIMINRYSLDQQEMDYRTYFDQRADNIFQKTTQLYEEYIHLCKKYHLEHSEDTSTMAVIFHPDTNKNDQSRMILNAIISELIDHCGMKLLDRLSYDIVLTTAIQKIKSGVIPKTSILHPNYLLIIDIFSNKKGIIVNMRCNQADNIIFSEFATIDPKTAILDQKARLTHNITNKLKLLR
;
A
#
# COMPACT_ATOMS: atom_id res chain seq x y z
N MET A 1 45.07 15.31 0.89
CA MET A 1 44.88 13.91 1.35
C MET A 1 44.36 12.97 0.26
N ILE A 2 44.08 13.43 -0.97
CA ILE A 2 43.60 12.57 -2.06
C ILE A 2 44.77 12.10 -2.95
N ASP A 3 45.82 12.91 -3.10
CA ASP A 3 46.93 12.57 -4.00
C ASP A 3 47.93 11.54 -3.43
N SER A 4 48.01 11.40 -2.10
CA SER A 4 48.88 10.41 -1.43
C SER A 4 48.31 8.98 -1.43
N GLY A 5 47.04 8.80 -1.81
CA GLY A 5 46.41 7.48 -1.89
C GLY A 5 46.59 6.80 -3.25
N ILE A 6 46.90 7.55 -4.31
CA ILE A 6 46.97 7.04 -5.68
C ILE A 6 48.30 6.34 -5.97
N GLU A 7 49.39 6.75 -5.33
CA GLU A 7 50.71 6.11 -5.52
C GLU A 7 50.81 4.73 -4.87
N TYR A 8 50.08 4.47 -3.78
CA TYR A 8 50.06 3.16 -3.13
C TYR A 8 49.39 2.06 -3.99
N PHE A 9 48.46 2.44 -4.88
CA PHE A 9 47.74 1.48 -5.73
C PHE A 9 48.48 1.07 -7.02
N LYS A 10 49.61 1.73 -7.35
CA LYS A 10 50.42 1.37 -8.52
C LYS A 10 51.46 0.26 -8.25
N SER A 11 51.66 -0.15 -7.00
CA SER A 11 52.71 -1.10 -6.62
C SER A 11 52.23 -2.53 -6.34
N LEU A 12 50.97 -2.88 -6.67
CA LEU A 12 50.42 -4.23 -6.42
C LEU A 12 50.30 -5.05 -7.72
N PRO A 13 50.57 -6.37 -7.71
CA PRO A 13 50.56 -7.19 -8.92
C PRO A 13 49.14 -7.40 -9.49
N ASN A 14 49.06 -7.48 -10.81
CA ASN A 14 47.84 -7.65 -11.59
C ASN A 14 47.14 -8.98 -11.32
N ASP A 15 46.09 -8.95 -10.50
CA ASP A 15 45.02 -9.95 -10.51
C ASP A 15 43.66 -9.29 -10.75
N THR A 16 42.79 -10.03 -11.44
CA THR A 16 41.60 -9.62 -12.21
C THR A 16 40.46 -8.96 -11.39
N TYR A 17 40.70 -8.62 -10.12
CA TYR A 17 39.73 -7.97 -9.23
C TYR A 17 39.71 -6.43 -9.31
N HIS A 18 40.76 -5.79 -9.84
CA HIS A 18 40.88 -4.32 -9.84
C HIS A 18 40.12 -3.60 -10.97
N VAL A 19 39.72 -4.31 -12.03
CA VAL A 19 38.95 -3.71 -13.16
C VAL A 19 37.51 -3.36 -12.74
N ASN A 20 36.93 -4.09 -11.77
CA ASN A 20 35.58 -3.80 -11.28
C ASN A 20 35.53 -2.56 -10.37
N ILE A 21 36.59 -2.29 -9.59
CA ILE A 21 36.62 -1.12 -8.70
C ILE A 21 36.79 0.19 -9.49
N LEU A 22 37.50 0.18 -10.61
CA LEU A 22 37.62 1.36 -11.49
C LEU A 22 36.33 1.67 -12.28
N LYS A 23 35.50 0.65 -12.58
CA LYS A 23 34.12 0.86 -13.06
C LYS A 23 33.24 1.49 -11.97
N THR A 24 33.38 1.02 -10.73
CA THR A 24 32.65 1.56 -9.57
C THR A 24 33.05 3.01 -9.25
N ILE A 25 34.30 3.42 -9.48
CA ILE A 25 34.76 4.80 -9.23
C ILE A 25 34.41 5.75 -10.39
N ARG A 26 34.40 5.28 -11.64
CA ARG A 26 33.93 6.09 -12.79
C ARG A 26 32.42 6.32 -12.77
N ASN A 27 31.64 5.34 -12.29
CA ASN A 27 30.22 5.55 -11.94
C ASN A 27 30.06 6.57 -10.81
N LYS A 28 31.04 6.72 -9.92
CA LYS A 28 30.98 7.63 -8.77
C LYS A 28 31.23 9.12 -9.09
N PHE A 29 31.66 9.46 -10.31
CA PHE A 29 31.95 10.86 -10.71
C PHE A 29 31.13 11.40 -11.89
N MET A 30 30.33 10.57 -12.58
CA MET A 30 29.40 11.00 -13.64
C MET A 30 27.92 10.98 -13.24
N PHE A 31 27.59 10.55 -12.02
CA PHE A 31 26.37 10.98 -11.34
C PHE A 31 26.64 12.36 -10.74
N ARG A 32 26.51 13.41 -11.57
CA ARG A 32 26.34 14.77 -11.07
C ARG A 32 25.19 14.74 -10.07
N SER A 33 25.52 14.83 -8.79
CA SER A 33 24.67 15.10 -7.65
C SER A 33 23.17 15.23 -7.96
N MET A 34 22.43 14.11 -7.93
CA MET A 34 21.06 14.12 -7.39
C MET A 34 21.17 14.19 -5.87
N SER A 35 21.84 15.23 -5.38
CA SER A 35 21.67 15.64 -4.00
C SER A 35 20.20 16.07 -3.86
N GLN A 36 19.54 15.51 -2.86
CA GLN A 36 18.30 16.05 -2.30
C GLN A 36 18.52 17.52 -1.97
N ARG A 37 18.27 18.38 -2.94
CA ARG A 37 17.82 19.75 -2.74
C ARG A 37 16.49 19.78 -3.45
N ILE A 38 15.44 20.13 -2.71
CA ILE A 38 14.16 20.56 -3.26
C ILE A 38 14.50 21.74 -4.18
N ARG A 39 14.79 21.45 -5.45
CA ARG A 39 14.93 22.47 -6.49
C ARG A 39 13.49 22.82 -6.82
N SER A 40 13.11 24.09 -6.65
CA SER A 40 11.82 24.56 -7.14
C SER A 40 11.72 24.18 -8.62
N MET A 41 10.72 23.38 -9.01
CA MET A 41 10.47 23.05 -10.40
C MET A 41 10.43 24.32 -11.23
N LYS A 42 11.20 24.37 -12.30
CA LYS A 42 11.11 25.45 -13.28
C LYS A 42 10.15 25.01 -14.38
N ASN A 43 9.45 25.96 -14.99
CA ASN A 43 8.54 25.64 -16.08
C ASN A 43 9.24 24.97 -17.28
N ASN A 44 10.54 25.23 -17.47
CA ASN A 44 11.36 24.56 -18.49
C ASN A 44 11.64 23.08 -18.18
N ASP A 45 11.34 22.59 -16.98
CA ASP A 45 11.49 21.17 -16.62
C ASP A 45 10.30 20.32 -17.13
N ILE A 46 9.24 20.95 -17.65
CA ILE A 46 7.99 20.31 -18.09
C ILE A 46 7.78 20.57 -19.59
N LEU A 47 7.81 19.50 -20.39
CA LEU A 47 7.40 19.55 -21.79
C LEU A 47 5.95 19.07 -21.93
N ILE A 48 5.11 19.83 -22.64
CA ILE A 48 3.75 19.41 -23.00
C ILE A 48 3.75 19.01 -24.47
N LEU A 49 3.51 17.73 -24.74
CA LEU A 49 3.29 17.24 -26.09
C LEU A 49 1.81 17.12 -26.35
N LYS A 50 1.28 17.95 -27.24
CA LYS A 50 -0.10 17.88 -27.68
C LYS A 50 -0.19 17.11 -29.00
N ALA A 51 -1.02 16.08 -29.05
CA ALA A 51 -1.27 15.29 -30.24
C ALA A 51 -2.77 15.14 -30.50
N ILE A 52 -3.24 15.60 -31.66
CA ILE A 52 -4.63 15.50 -32.09
C ILE A 52 -4.69 14.75 -33.41
N HIS A 53 -5.59 13.78 -33.51
CA HIS A 53 -5.86 13.09 -34.75
C HIS A 53 -7.18 13.57 -35.36
N HIS A 54 -7.13 13.98 -36.62
CA HIS A 54 -8.31 14.43 -37.34
C HIS A 54 -8.24 14.00 -38.80
N HIS A 55 -9.25 13.24 -39.23
CA HIS A 55 -9.32 12.58 -40.54
C HIS A 55 -8.16 11.60 -40.79
N ASN A 56 -7.09 12.06 -41.44
CA ASN A 56 -5.89 11.27 -41.76
C ASN A 56 -4.61 12.07 -41.46
N HIS A 57 -4.75 13.13 -40.67
CA HIS A 57 -3.68 14.03 -40.29
C HIS A 57 -3.44 13.94 -38.80
N LEU A 58 -2.18 14.08 -38.43
CA LEU A 58 -1.75 14.13 -37.04
C LEU A 58 -1.19 15.53 -36.77
N TYR A 59 -1.85 16.24 -35.87
CA TYR A 59 -1.43 17.54 -35.38
C TYR A 59 -0.58 17.33 -34.13
N ILE A 60 0.72 17.57 -34.22
CA ILE A 60 1.64 17.40 -33.09
C ILE A 60 2.37 18.70 -32.78
N GLY A 61 2.35 19.12 -31.52
CA GLY A 61 3.16 20.24 -31.03
C GLY A 61 3.78 19.90 -29.69
N ALA A 62 5.06 20.25 -29.51
CA ALA A 62 5.78 20.13 -28.24
C ALA A 62 6.12 21.54 -27.74
N VAL A 63 5.63 21.90 -26.56
CA VAL A 63 5.73 23.26 -26.03
C VAL A 63 6.05 23.28 -24.54
N TYR A 64 6.80 24.28 -24.10
CA TYR A 64 6.98 24.56 -22.68
C TYR A 64 5.84 25.46 -22.15
N PRO A 65 5.44 25.35 -20.87
CA PRO A 65 4.33 26.11 -20.30
C PRO A 65 4.38 27.63 -20.50
N ASP A 66 5.58 28.22 -20.50
CA ASP A 66 5.79 29.67 -20.64
C ASP A 66 5.89 30.15 -22.09
N GLU A 67 5.85 29.25 -23.08
CA GLU A 67 5.92 29.64 -24.49
C GLU A 67 4.61 30.26 -24.97
N VAL A 68 4.72 31.50 -25.45
CA VAL A 68 3.58 32.27 -25.98
C VAL A 68 3.17 31.81 -27.38
N ILE A 69 4.15 31.41 -28.21
CA ILE A 69 3.92 30.93 -29.57
C ILE A 69 3.98 29.40 -29.56
N ARG A 70 2.91 28.77 -30.04
CA ARG A 70 2.80 27.31 -30.13
C ARG A 70 2.83 26.89 -31.58
N TYR A 71 3.88 26.18 -31.96
CA TYR A 71 4.01 25.60 -33.29
C TYR A 71 3.47 24.16 -33.28
N PHE A 72 2.72 23.82 -34.33
CA PHE A 72 2.18 22.48 -34.55
C PHE A 72 2.58 22.02 -35.93
N ASP A 73 3.17 20.84 -36.00
CA ASP A 73 3.27 20.13 -37.24
C ASP A 73 1.90 19.55 -37.61
N ASP A 74 1.56 19.67 -38.89
CA ASP A 74 0.39 19.06 -39.51
C ASP A 74 0.88 18.26 -40.71
N TYR A 75 0.78 16.94 -40.64
CA TYR A 75 1.20 16.06 -41.72
C TYR A 75 0.27 14.86 -41.85
N PRO A 76 0.10 14.33 -43.08
CA PRO A 76 -0.52 13.05 -43.29
C PRO A 76 0.35 11.97 -42.63
N VAL A 77 -0.30 11.10 -41.85
CA VAL A 77 0.40 10.06 -41.09
C VAL A 77 0.04 8.67 -41.60
N PRO A 78 1.02 7.77 -41.78
CA PRO A 78 0.73 6.39 -42.14
C PRO A 78 0.19 5.63 -40.91
N LEU A 79 -1.08 5.89 -40.55
CA LEU A 79 -1.74 5.28 -39.39
C LEU A 79 -1.69 3.75 -39.43
N ASP A 80 -1.81 3.14 -40.61
CA ASP A 80 -1.67 1.69 -40.76
C ASP A 80 -0.29 1.18 -40.34
N GLN A 81 0.78 1.93 -40.67
CA GLN A 81 2.14 1.56 -40.28
C GLN A 81 2.36 1.79 -38.77
N ILE A 82 1.81 2.87 -38.22
CA ILE A 82 1.84 3.12 -36.77
C ILE A 82 1.10 2.01 -36.03
N ASN A 83 -0.11 1.68 -36.45
CA ASN A 83 -0.94 0.65 -35.83
C ASN A 83 -0.27 -0.71 -35.90
N ALA A 84 0.30 -1.07 -37.07
CA ALA A 84 1.07 -2.29 -37.22
C ALA A 84 2.32 -2.31 -36.32
N CYS A 85 3.02 -1.19 -36.17
CA CYS A 85 4.17 -1.07 -35.27
C CYS A 85 3.75 -1.22 -33.81
N CYS A 86 2.67 -0.55 -33.38
CA CYS A 86 2.11 -0.66 -32.04
C CYS A 86 1.74 -2.11 -31.71
N GLN A 87 1.00 -2.78 -32.60
CA GLN A 87 0.60 -4.18 -32.43
C GLN A 87 1.83 -5.11 -32.28
N LYS A 88 2.90 -4.88 -33.06
CA LYS A 88 4.14 -5.65 -32.92
C LYS A 88 4.77 -5.44 -31.54
N MET A 89 4.86 -4.20 -31.07
CA MET A 89 5.42 -3.90 -29.75
C MET A 89 4.64 -4.57 -28.62
N ILE A 90 3.31 -4.49 -28.66
CA ILE A 90 2.44 -5.06 -27.61
C ILE A 90 2.55 -6.58 -27.60
N ARG A 91 2.45 -7.23 -28.78
CA ARG A 91 2.65 -8.67 -28.89
C ARG A 91 4.03 -9.08 -28.35
N HIS A 92 5.08 -8.32 -28.66
CA HIS A 92 6.43 -8.59 -28.19
C HIS A 92 6.52 -8.53 -26.66
N VAL A 93 5.94 -7.51 -26.02
CA VAL A 93 5.90 -7.40 -24.55
C VAL A 93 5.03 -8.50 -23.92
N ASN A 94 3.89 -8.82 -24.53
CA ASN A 94 3.00 -9.88 -24.06
C ASN A 94 3.62 -11.28 -24.19
N GLN A 95 4.39 -11.54 -25.26
CA GLN A 95 5.07 -12.83 -25.49
C GLN A 95 6.35 -12.98 -24.66
N SER A 96 7.11 -11.89 -24.49
CA SER A 96 8.26 -11.86 -23.58
C SER A 96 7.83 -12.00 -22.12
N SER A 97 6.54 -12.01 -21.79
CA SER A 97 6.01 -12.36 -20.48
C SER A 97 5.95 -13.89 -20.23
N GLY A 98 6.95 -14.68 -20.67
CA GLY A 98 7.04 -16.15 -20.47
C GLY A 98 8.40 -16.69 -19.97
N LYS A 99 8.49 -17.99 -19.61
CA LYS A 99 9.61 -18.65 -18.88
C LYS A 99 10.97 -18.76 -19.60
N ASN A 100 11.14 -18.23 -20.81
CA ASN A 100 12.43 -18.19 -21.53
C ASN A 100 12.65 -16.76 -22.05
N LYS A 101 13.54 -15.98 -21.44
CA LYS A 101 13.86 -14.60 -21.89
C LYS A 101 15.34 -14.45 -22.18
N SER A 102 15.66 -13.63 -23.20
CA SER A 102 17.02 -13.33 -23.65
C SER A 102 17.21 -11.81 -23.76
N LYS A 103 18.46 -11.33 -23.60
CA LYS A 103 18.89 -9.96 -23.95
C LYS A 103 18.45 -9.46 -25.34
N THR A 104 18.06 -10.37 -26.23
CA THR A 104 17.53 -10.07 -27.56
C THR A 104 16.21 -9.30 -27.49
N ASP A 105 15.34 -9.62 -26.54
CA ASP A 105 13.97 -9.09 -26.49
C ASP A 105 13.93 -7.58 -26.20
N TYR A 106 14.78 -7.11 -25.30
CA TYR A 106 14.91 -5.69 -24.96
C TYR A 106 15.39 -4.86 -26.16
N LYS A 107 16.41 -5.34 -26.89
CA LYS A 107 16.96 -4.64 -28.05
C LYS A 107 15.98 -4.57 -29.22
N GLU A 108 15.24 -5.64 -29.46
CA GLU A 108 14.19 -5.65 -30.49
C GLU A 108 13.08 -4.64 -30.15
N LEU A 109 12.65 -4.59 -28.89
CA LEU A 109 11.66 -3.59 -28.46
C LEU A 109 12.19 -2.16 -28.64
N GLN A 110 13.47 -1.90 -28.36
CA GLN A 110 14.09 -0.60 -28.62
C GLN A 110 14.08 -0.23 -30.11
N GLN A 111 14.33 -1.19 -31.01
CA GLN A 111 14.27 -0.95 -32.45
C GLN A 111 12.84 -0.62 -32.90
N TYR A 112 11.83 -1.32 -32.37
CA TYR A 112 10.44 -0.95 -32.63
C TYR A 112 10.09 0.43 -32.07
N GLY A 113 10.59 0.77 -30.88
CA GLY A 113 10.43 2.09 -30.26
C GLY A 113 11.07 3.22 -31.06
N GLN A 114 12.25 2.99 -31.66
CA GLN A 114 12.90 3.94 -32.57
C GLN A 114 12.11 4.10 -33.88
N ASN A 115 11.60 3.00 -34.43
CA ASN A 115 10.77 3.03 -35.62
C ASN A 115 9.47 3.81 -35.37
N LEU A 116 8.77 3.51 -34.27
CA LEU A 116 7.55 4.20 -33.89
C LEU A 116 7.80 5.70 -33.67
N PHE A 117 8.88 6.07 -32.99
CA PHE A 117 9.29 7.46 -32.81
C PHE A 117 9.49 8.19 -34.15
N ASN A 118 10.11 7.53 -35.13
CA ASN A 118 10.36 8.10 -36.45
C ASN A 118 9.12 8.16 -37.36
N LEU A 119 8.18 7.22 -37.20
CA LEU A 119 6.89 7.23 -37.89
C LEU A 119 5.97 8.33 -37.38
N VAL A 120 5.95 8.50 -36.05
CA VAL A 120 5.13 9.52 -35.39
C VAL A 120 5.72 10.89 -35.63
N PHE A 121 6.93 11.19 -35.15
CA PHE A 121 7.51 12.52 -35.32
C PHE A 121 8.19 12.62 -36.69
N GLN A 122 7.77 13.56 -37.55
CA GLN A 122 8.42 13.80 -38.84
C GLN A 122 9.31 15.05 -38.84
N SER A 123 8.98 16.06 -38.03
CA SER A 123 9.80 17.27 -37.85
C SER A 123 11.16 16.96 -37.23
N LYS A 124 12.19 17.63 -37.74
CA LYS A 124 13.53 17.57 -37.14
C LYS A 124 13.59 18.33 -35.81
N GLU A 125 12.82 19.39 -35.69
CA GLU A 125 12.76 20.27 -34.52
C GLU A 125 12.21 19.52 -33.32
N ILE A 126 11.04 18.87 -33.45
CA ILE A 126 10.46 18.05 -32.38
C ILE A 126 11.41 16.90 -32.02
N LYS A 127 11.93 16.17 -33.02
CA LYS A 127 12.90 15.10 -32.76
C LYS A 127 14.10 15.58 -31.96
N GLN A 128 14.66 16.74 -32.30
CA GLN A 128 15.79 17.30 -31.58
C GLN A 128 15.48 17.63 -30.12
N GLN A 129 14.27 18.11 -29.80
CA GLN A 129 13.87 18.36 -28.41
C GLN A 129 13.91 17.06 -27.57
N PHE A 130 13.34 15.98 -28.09
CA PHE A 130 13.35 14.67 -27.44
C PHE A 130 14.75 14.02 -27.38
N ILE A 131 15.64 14.34 -28.32
CA ILE A 131 17.03 13.86 -28.30
C ILE A 131 17.88 14.64 -27.28
N ARG A 132 17.69 15.96 -27.18
CA ARG A 132 18.42 16.81 -26.20
C ARG A 132 18.05 16.48 -24.76
N LYS A 133 16.78 16.14 -24.52
CA LYS A 133 16.23 15.77 -23.20
C LYS A 133 16.46 16.85 -22.14
N ASP A 134 16.14 18.09 -22.49
CA ASP A 134 16.29 19.25 -21.59
C ASP A 134 15.13 19.37 -20.56
N PHE A 135 14.31 18.33 -20.37
CA PHE A 135 13.12 18.30 -19.52
C PHE A 135 13.07 17.03 -18.67
N ASP A 136 12.53 17.16 -17.45
CA ASP A 136 12.36 16.06 -16.49
C ASP A 136 10.96 15.44 -16.56
N TYR A 137 9.97 16.21 -16.99
CA TYR A 137 8.56 15.82 -17.06
C TYR A 137 8.01 15.97 -18.47
N LEU A 138 7.17 15.02 -18.87
CA LEU A 138 6.46 15.05 -20.14
C LEU A 138 4.98 14.78 -19.93
N ILE A 139 4.17 15.79 -20.23
CA ILE A 139 2.71 15.70 -20.23
C ILE A 139 2.27 15.41 -21.66
N LEU A 140 1.68 14.24 -21.87
CA LEU A 140 1.07 13.86 -23.14
C LEU A 140 -0.38 14.33 -23.14
N ASP A 141 -0.71 15.41 -23.86
CA ASP A 141 -2.06 15.93 -24.05
C ASP A 141 -2.65 15.34 -25.35
N LEU A 142 -3.39 14.23 -25.22
CA LEU A 142 -3.71 13.33 -26.33
C LEU A 142 -5.20 13.31 -26.65
N ASP A 143 -5.54 13.31 -27.93
CA ASP A 143 -6.87 12.88 -28.40
C ASP A 143 -7.12 11.41 -28.02
N GLU A 144 -8.36 11.09 -27.63
CA GLU A 144 -8.77 9.74 -27.24
C GLU A 144 -8.43 8.67 -28.29
N SER A 145 -8.42 9.02 -29.59
CA SER A 145 -8.10 8.08 -30.67
C SER A 145 -6.63 7.73 -30.79
N LEU A 146 -5.74 8.34 -29.99
CA LEU A 146 -4.29 8.14 -30.02
C LEU A 146 -3.75 7.41 -28.78
N LEU A 147 -4.63 6.99 -27.87
CA LEU A 147 -4.24 6.38 -26.61
C LEU A 147 -3.69 4.95 -26.77
N HIS A 148 -4.00 4.28 -27.88
CA HIS A 148 -3.43 2.97 -28.18
C HIS A 148 -1.96 3.03 -28.58
N ILE A 149 -1.40 4.21 -28.87
CA ILE A 149 0.03 4.35 -29.17
C ILE A 149 0.81 4.26 -27.85
N PRO A 150 1.83 3.39 -27.75
CA PRO A 150 2.68 3.28 -26.56
C PRO A 150 3.76 4.37 -26.57
N TRP A 151 3.34 5.63 -26.39
CA TRP A 151 4.22 6.82 -26.39
C TRP A 151 5.43 6.66 -25.45
N GLU A 152 5.20 6.04 -24.30
CA GLU A 152 6.17 5.75 -23.26
C GLU A 152 7.32 4.84 -23.73
N TRP A 153 7.04 3.98 -24.71
CA TRP A 153 7.98 3.00 -25.26
C TRP A 153 8.73 3.51 -26.49
N MET A 154 8.54 4.78 -26.86
CA MET A 154 9.34 5.38 -27.92
C MET A 154 10.80 5.52 -27.46
N CYS A 155 11.72 5.38 -28.40
CA CYS A 155 13.16 5.48 -28.17
C CYS A 155 13.74 6.58 -29.08
N PRO A 156 13.81 7.84 -28.63
CA PRO A 156 14.47 8.91 -29.42
C PRO A 156 15.98 8.68 -29.56
N ALA A 157 16.58 7.93 -28.63
CA ALA A 157 17.99 7.59 -28.60
C ALA A 157 18.18 6.15 -28.07
N GLU A 158 19.02 5.95 -27.06
CA GLU A 158 19.35 4.62 -26.53
C GLU A 158 18.32 4.06 -25.54
N ASN A 159 17.52 4.89 -24.87
CA ASN A 159 16.57 4.46 -23.83
C ASN A 159 15.11 4.74 -24.23
N PHE A 160 14.19 3.97 -23.65
CA PHE A 160 12.75 4.27 -23.67
C PHE A 160 12.47 5.60 -22.97
N LEU A 161 11.52 6.40 -23.48
CA LEU A 161 11.15 7.68 -22.86
C LEU A 161 10.78 7.53 -21.38
N CYS A 162 10.05 6.47 -21.03
CA CYS A 162 9.58 6.22 -19.67
C CYS A 162 10.68 5.85 -18.66
N MET A 163 11.92 5.65 -19.14
CA MET A 163 13.10 5.41 -18.30
C MET A 163 13.84 6.70 -17.96
N ASP A 164 13.76 7.71 -18.83
CA ASP A 164 14.52 8.94 -18.66
C ASP A 164 13.64 10.10 -18.16
N VAL A 165 12.34 10.07 -18.47
CA VAL A 165 11.41 11.18 -18.23
C VAL A 165 10.22 10.72 -17.39
N CYS A 166 9.73 11.60 -16.52
CA CYS A 166 8.51 11.41 -15.74
C CYS A 166 7.29 11.73 -16.62
N MET A 167 6.58 10.70 -17.09
CA MET A 167 5.50 10.84 -18.08
C MET A 167 4.11 10.67 -17.46
N GLY A 168 3.13 11.44 -17.96
CA GLY A 168 1.71 11.24 -17.64
C GLY A 168 0.79 11.70 -18.79
N ARG A 169 -0.34 11.02 -18.96
CA ARG A 169 -1.32 11.29 -20.02
C ARG A 169 -2.47 12.17 -19.53
N LYS A 170 -2.76 13.25 -20.24
CA LYS A 170 -4.00 14.03 -20.15
C LYS A 170 -4.80 13.77 -21.43
N ILE A 171 -6.10 13.51 -21.29
CA ILE A 171 -6.94 13.06 -22.39
C ILE A 171 -7.89 14.19 -22.81
N MET A 172 -7.90 14.47 -24.11
CA MET A 172 -8.91 15.27 -24.77
C MET A 172 -10.03 14.33 -25.23
N THR A 173 -11.24 14.52 -24.68
CA THR A 173 -12.42 13.72 -25.04
C THR A 173 -13.57 14.62 -25.49
N ARG A 174 -14.43 14.08 -26.35
CA ARG A 174 -15.69 14.70 -26.77
C ARG A 174 -16.85 14.38 -25.82
N GLN A 175 -16.61 13.51 -24.84
CA GLN A 175 -17.62 13.09 -23.87
C GLN A 175 -17.95 14.23 -22.89
N THR A 176 -19.21 14.29 -22.46
CA THR A 176 -19.64 15.23 -21.42
C THR A 176 -19.13 14.77 -20.06
N MET A 177 -18.53 15.69 -19.31
CA MET A 177 -18.03 15.41 -17.96
C MET A 177 -19.10 15.77 -16.93
N PRO A 178 -19.43 14.87 -15.98
CA PRO A 178 -20.32 15.23 -14.88
C PRO A 178 -19.67 16.28 -13.98
N GLU A 179 -20.48 17.14 -13.34
CA GLU A 179 -19.97 18.08 -12.35
C GLU A 179 -19.55 17.32 -11.08
N ILE A 180 -18.24 17.32 -10.81
CA ILE A 180 -17.65 16.57 -9.69
C ILE A 180 -16.98 17.54 -8.74
N LYS A 181 -17.34 17.45 -7.47
CA LYS A 181 -16.64 18.19 -6.41
C LYS A 181 -15.20 17.65 -6.28
N PRO A 182 -14.17 18.50 -6.31
CA PRO A 182 -12.80 18.02 -6.15
C PRO A 182 -12.61 17.45 -4.75
N ARG A 183 -12.00 16.26 -4.66
CA ARG A 183 -11.56 15.68 -3.38
C ARG A 183 -10.34 16.45 -2.86
N SER A 184 -10.39 16.87 -1.62
CA SER A 184 -9.25 17.42 -0.87
C SER A 184 -8.71 16.36 0.08
N LEU A 185 -7.39 16.14 0.06
CA LEU A 185 -6.77 15.23 1.02
C LEU A 185 -6.77 15.85 2.42
N ASN A 186 -7.16 15.04 3.39
CA ASN A 186 -7.05 15.36 4.80
C ASN A 186 -5.67 14.91 5.33
N LYS A 187 -5.36 15.26 6.59
CA LYS A 187 -4.16 14.75 7.27
C LYS A 187 -4.15 13.22 7.42
N THR A 188 -5.32 12.61 7.41
CA THR A 188 -5.49 11.15 7.37
C THR A 188 -6.00 10.78 6.00
N ILE A 189 -5.30 9.85 5.35
CA ILE A 189 -5.59 9.36 4.01
C ILE A 189 -6.16 7.95 4.16
N GLU A 190 -7.40 7.77 3.71
CA GLU A 190 -8.06 6.46 3.70
C GLU A 190 -7.66 5.74 2.40
N MET A 191 -7.00 4.59 2.51
CA MET A 191 -6.49 3.82 1.36
C MET A 191 -7.14 2.44 1.34
N LEU A 192 -7.88 2.13 0.27
CA LEU A 192 -8.42 0.79 0.04
C LEU A 192 -7.43 -0.06 -0.77
N ILE A 193 -7.15 -1.28 -0.31
CA ILE A 193 -6.32 -2.27 -0.98
C ILE A 193 -7.20 -3.48 -1.27
N LEU A 194 -7.39 -3.76 -2.54
CA LEU A 194 -8.18 -4.87 -3.04
C LEU A 194 -7.26 -5.89 -3.72
N SER A 195 -7.51 -7.16 -3.46
CA SER A 195 -6.95 -8.25 -4.26
C SER A 195 -8.01 -9.26 -4.62
N THR A 196 -7.87 -9.96 -5.74
CA THR A 196 -8.72 -11.10 -6.07
C THR A 196 -8.07 -12.40 -5.60
N ASP A 197 -8.75 -13.14 -4.74
CA ASP A 197 -8.33 -14.47 -4.31
C ASP A 197 -9.00 -15.53 -5.22
N ASP A 198 -8.37 -15.82 -6.36
CA ASP A 198 -8.74 -16.91 -7.27
C ASP A 198 -7.64 -17.98 -7.23
N ASP A 199 -7.98 -19.28 -7.41
CA ASP A 199 -7.07 -20.43 -7.27
C ASP A 199 -5.84 -20.33 -8.23
N ASP A 200 -5.89 -19.45 -9.24
CA ASP A 200 -4.83 -19.18 -10.22
C ASP A 200 -3.90 -17.98 -9.87
N LEU A 201 -4.16 -17.20 -8.79
CA LEU A 201 -3.44 -15.95 -8.46
C LEU A 201 -3.02 -15.81 -6.98
N GLU A 202 -2.28 -16.77 -6.42
CA GLU A 202 -1.64 -16.59 -5.09
C GLU A 202 -0.82 -15.28 -4.97
N GLN A 203 -0.32 -14.76 -6.09
CA GLN A 203 0.49 -13.56 -6.13
C GLN A 203 -0.31 -12.26 -5.95
N ALA A 204 -1.59 -12.20 -6.35
CA ALA A 204 -2.43 -11.01 -6.18
C ALA A 204 -2.77 -10.77 -4.71
N SER A 205 -3.19 -11.82 -4.00
CA SER A 205 -3.38 -11.80 -2.54
C SER A 205 -2.06 -11.49 -1.82
N SER A 206 -0.94 -12.04 -2.29
CA SER A 206 0.39 -11.75 -1.73
C SER A 206 0.84 -10.30 -1.95
N GLU A 207 0.45 -9.67 -3.07
CA GLU A 207 0.68 -8.24 -3.33
C GLU A 207 -0.13 -7.37 -2.37
N GLY A 208 -1.43 -7.64 -2.24
CA GLY A 208 -2.32 -6.91 -1.34
C GLY A 208 -1.86 -6.99 0.12
N GLU A 209 -1.51 -8.19 0.61
CA GLU A 209 -1.00 -8.38 1.97
C GLU A 209 0.34 -7.67 2.19
N MET A 210 1.26 -7.75 1.23
CA MET A 210 2.56 -7.06 1.29
C MET A 210 2.37 -5.54 1.36
N LEU A 211 1.49 -4.99 0.53
CA LEU A 211 1.24 -3.55 0.50
C LEU A 211 0.55 -3.09 1.79
N PHE A 212 -0.45 -3.82 2.26
CA PHE A 212 -1.12 -3.53 3.53
C PHE A 212 -0.12 -3.51 4.68
N ASN A 213 0.76 -4.51 4.77
CA ASN A 213 1.79 -4.59 5.80
C ASN A 213 2.79 -3.43 5.71
N SER A 214 3.20 -3.06 4.50
CA SER A 214 4.15 -1.97 4.26
C SER A 214 3.54 -0.62 4.61
N VAL A 215 2.32 -0.34 4.13
CA VAL A 215 1.60 0.92 4.38
C VAL A 215 1.21 1.06 5.85
N SER A 216 0.80 -0.02 6.51
CA SER A 216 0.46 0.00 7.94
C SER A 216 1.63 0.40 8.84
N ARG A 217 2.87 0.18 8.37
CA ARG A 217 4.11 0.58 9.05
C ARG A 217 4.48 2.04 8.79
N LEU A 218 3.88 2.68 7.79
CA LEU A 218 4.14 4.06 7.40
C LEU A 218 3.20 5.01 8.17
N ASN A 219 3.63 5.43 9.36
CA ASN A 219 3.03 6.58 10.03
C ASN A 219 4.06 7.72 10.07
N HIS A 220 3.84 8.77 9.29
CA HIS A 220 4.63 9.99 9.33
C HIS A 220 4.02 10.98 10.34
N LYS A 221 4.82 11.94 10.82
CA LYS A 221 4.31 12.97 11.75
C LYS A 221 3.30 13.91 11.10
N ASP A 222 3.38 14.09 9.79
CA ASP A 222 2.65 15.12 9.04
C ASP A 222 1.44 14.59 8.27
N PHE A 223 1.42 13.29 7.97
CA PHE A 223 0.29 12.61 7.35
C PHE A 223 0.20 11.16 7.85
N LYS A 224 -1.04 10.69 8.05
CA LYS A 224 -1.36 9.33 8.48
C LYS A 224 -2.05 8.60 7.35
N ILE A 225 -1.65 7.37 7.06
CA ILE A 225 -2.38 6.50 6.14
C ILE A 225 -3.14 5.46 6.96
N LYS A 226 -4.41 5.25 6.64
CA LYS A 226 -5.20 4.14 7.14
C LYS A 226 -5.47 3.20 5.98
N PRO A 227 -4.66 2.14 5.83
CA PRO A 227 -4.95 1.11 4.84
C PRO A 227 -6.10 0.23 5.34
N GLN A 228 -7.01 -0.12 4.45
CA GLN A 228 -7.98 -1.20 4.58
C GLN A 228 -7.66 -2.24 3.51
N TYR A 229 -7.59 -3.51 3.89
CA TYR A 229 -7.32 -4.61 2.97
C TYR A 229 -8.52 -5.55 2.92
N ASP A 230 -9.05 -5.76 1.72
CA ASP A 230 -10.16 -6.67 1.47
C ASP A 230 -9.92 -7.54 0.23
N PRO A 231 -9.54 -8.82 0.42
CA PRO A 231 -9.36 -9.77 -0.67
C PRO A 231 -10.67 -10.38 -1.20
N TYR A 232 -11.80 -10.12 -0.55
CA TYR A 232 -13.10 -10.72 -0.89
C TYR A 232 -14.20 -9.67 -1.00
N ILE A 233 -13.87 -8.43 -1.34
CA ILE A 233 -14.87 -7.37 -1.42
C ILE A 233 -15.95 -7.76 -2.42
N GLN A 234 -17.20 -7.53 -2.04
CA GLN A 234 -18.35 -7.73 -2.91
C GLN A 234 -18.61 -6.47 -3.72
N LYS A 235 -19.16 -6.64 -4.92
CA LYS A 235 -19.47 -5.56 -5.84
C LYS A 235 -20.34 -4.47 -5.20
N GLU A 236 -21.42 -4.86 -4.53
CA GLU A 236 -22.34 -3.92 -3.89
C GLU A 236 -21.63 -3.09 -2.80
N THR A 237 -20.83 -3.74 -1.95
CA THR A 237 -20.00 -3.08 -0.94
C THR A 237 -19.05 -2.07 -1.58
N LEU A 238 -18.31 -2.48 -2.63
CA LEU A 238 -17.40 -1.58 -3.33
C LEU A 238 -18.13 -0.37 -3.92
N MET A 239 -19.29 -0.57 -4.56
CA MET A 239 -20.08 0.52 -5.12
C MET A 239 -20.53 1.54 -4.07
N THR A 240 -20.82 1.08 -2.84
CA THR A 240 -21.23 1.95 -1.74
C THR A 240 -20.06 2.65 -1.04
N GLU A 241 -18.92 1.97 -0.90
CA GLU A 241 -17.81 2.43 -0.07
C GLU A 241 -16.66 3.06 -0.87
N ILE A 242 -16.52 2.84 -2.18
CA ILE A 242 -15.34 3.33 -2.95
C ILE A 242 -15.11 4.84 -2.79
N LYS A 243 -16.19 5.61 -2.57
CA LYS A 243 -16.14 7.07 -2.35
C LYS A 243 -15.77 7.48 -0.92
N SER A 244 -15.63 6.59 0.05
CA SER A 244 -15.04 6.94 1.35
C SER A 244 -13.50 6.98 1.31
N PHE A 245 -12.89 6.37 0.29
CA PHE A 245 -11.44 6.28 0.17
C PHE A 245 -10.84 7.41 -0.65
N ASP A 246 -9.62 7.80 -0.29
CA ASP A 246 -8.82 8.77 -1.01
C ASP A 246 -7.97 8.12 -2.08
N TRP A 247 -7.42 6.93 -1.79
CA TRP A 247 -6.62 6.12 -2.70
C TRP A 247 -7.16 4.70 -2.79
N LEU A 248 -6.97 4.07 -3.94
CA LEU A 248 -7.34 2.67 -4.17
C LEU A 248 -6.20 1.94 -4.87
N HIS A 249 -5.84 0.78 -4.33
CA HIS A 249 -4.99 -0.20 -5.00
C HIS A 249 -5.82 -1.43 -5.35
N PHE A 250 -5.68 -1.92 -6.58
CA PHE A 250 -6.32 -3.16 -7.04
C PHE A 250 -5.26 -4.08 -7.64
N ALA A 251 -5.23 -5.33 -7.20
CA ALA A 251 -4.42 -6.40 -7.77
C ALA A 251 -5.32 -7.59 -8.13
N GLY A 252 -5.43 -7.92 -9.41
CA GLY A 252 -6.31 -9.01 -9.82
C GLY A 252 -6.61 -9.05 -11.30
N HIS A 253 -7.68 -9.77 -11.64
CA HIS A 253 -8.10 -9.91 -13.02
C HIS A 253 -9.02 -8.78 -13.50
N ALA A 254 -8.90 -8.47 -14.78
CA ALA A 254 -9.89 -7.69 -15.50
C ALA A 254 -10.36 -8.47 -16.74
N GLU A 255 -11.66 -8.38 -17.00
CA GLU A 255 -12.27 -8.89 -18.23
C GLU A 255 -12.57 -7.72 -19.18
N TYR A 256 -12.33 -7.95 -20.46
CA TYR A 256 -12.56 -6.97 -21.51
C TYR A 256 -13.37 -7.62 -22.64
N HIS A 257 -14.48 -6.97 -22.98
CA HIS A 257 -15.40 -7.35 -24.02
C HIS A 257 -15.30 -6.34 -25.17
N ASP A 258 -14.74 -6.76 -26.30
CA ASP A 258 -14.60 -5.90 -27.48
C ASP A 258 -15.97 -5.49 -28.05
N ASP A 259 -16.97 -6.38 -27.97
CA ASP A 259 -18.32 -6.15 -28.50
C ASP A 259 -19.17 -5.23 -27.61
N ASP A 260 -18.86 -5.20 -26.30
CA ASP A 260 -19.60 -4.39 -25.32
C ASP A 260 -18.65 -3.85 -24.24
N PRO A 261 -17.94 -2.74 -24.52
CA PRO A 261 -16.96 -2.17 -23.59
C PRO A 261 -17.54 -1.73 -22.25
N SER A 262 -18.86 -1.59 -22.16
CA SER A 262 -19.57 -1.20 -20.93
C SER A 262 -19.49 -2.30 -19.85
N LYS A 263 -19.21 -3.54 -20.27
CA LYS A 263 -19.01 -4.70 -19.39
C LYS A 263 -17.56 -4.90 -18.96
N ASN A 264 -16.62 -4.13 -19.51
CA ASN A 264 -15.22 -4.21 -19.09
C ASN A 264 -15.12 -3.91 -17.60
N GLY A 265 -14.40 -4.71 -16.83
CA GLY A 265 -14.43 -4.57 -15.39
C GLY A 265 -13.38 -5.38 -14.64
N TRP A 266 -13.19 -5.00 -13.37
CA TRP A 266 -12.41 -5.77 -12.42
C TRP A 266 -13.21 -6.97 -11.94
N GLN A 267 -12.60 -8.15 -11.95
CA GLN A 267 -13.16 -9.32 -11.30
C GLN A 267 -13.13 -9.11 -9.79
N LEU A 268 -14.23 -9.41 -9.10
CA LEU A 268 -14.41 -9.39 -7.66
C LEU A 268 -14.88 -10.78 -7.18
N SER A 269 -15.11 -10.94 -5.88
CA SER A 269 -15.52 -12.22 -5.28
C SER A 269 -16.89 -12.73 -5.76
N ASP A 270 -17.79 -11.83 -6.14
CA ASP A 270 -19.19 -12.10 -6.48
C ASP A 270 -19.58 -11.71 -7.91
N GLY A 271 -18.62 -11.25 -8.72
CA GLY A 271 -18.88 -10.83 -10.11
C GLY A 271 -17.87 -9.81 -10.62
N PHE A 272 -18.30 -8.92 -11.52
CA PHE A 272 -17.46 -7.88 -12.11
C PHE A 272 -17.92 -6.48 -11.71
N PHE A 273 -16.94 -5.65 -11.31
CA PHE A 273 -17.10 -4.21 -11.17
C PHE A 273 -16.73 -3.52 -12.49
N THR A 274 -17.76 -3.16 -13.24
CA THR A 274 -17.69 -2.79 -14.65
C THR A 274 -17.70 -1.29 -14.90
N VAL A 275 -17.42 -0.88 -16.14
CA VAL A 275 -17.60 0.49 -16.63
C VAL A 275 -19.01 1.02 -16.33
N ASN A 276 -20.06 0.23 -16.56
CA ASN A 276 -21.44 0.63 -16.23
C ASN A 276 -21.63 0.90 -14.74
N ASP A 277 -21.01 0.11 -13.87
CA ASP A 277 -21.11 0.30 -12.42
C ASP A 277 -20.42 1.59 -11.99
N ILE A 278 -19.25 1.90 -12.57
CA ILE A 278 -18.51 3.15 -12.34
C ILE A 278 -19.32 4.34 -12.82
N ASP A 279 -19.92 4.26 -14.01
CA ASP A 279 -20.77 5.31 -14.56
C ASP A 279 -22.04 5.50 -13.70
N GLN A 280 -22.63 4.43 -13.18
CA GLN A 280 -23.80 4.48 -12.29
C GLN A 280 -23.49 5.20 -10.97
N ILE A 281 -22.31 4.94 -10.38
CA ILE A 281 -21.88 5.63 -9.16
C ILE A 281 -21.17 6.94 -9.47
N SER A 282 -21.05 7.38 -10.72
CA SER A 282 -20.45 8.68 -11.02
C SER A 282 -21.34 9.83 -10.52
N GLY A 283 -20.71 10.94 -10.10
CA GLY A 283 -21.42 12.12 -9.57
C GLY A 283 -21.66 12.11 -8.06
N GLY A 284 -22.01 13.29 -7.52
CA GLY A 284 -22.18 13.50 -6.09
C GLY A 284 -20.84 13.60 -5.33
N GLN A 285 -20.57 12.66 -4.43
CA GLN A 285 -19.30 12.59 -3.70
C GLN A 285 -18.15 12.16 -4.62
N ALA A 286 -16.97 12.71 -4.38
CA ALA A 286 -15.79 12.47 -5.22
C ALA A 286 -15.32 11.01 -5.14
N MET A 287 -14.88 10.46 -6.27
CA MET A 287 -14.12 9.19 -6.32
C MET A 287 -12.75 9.33 -5.63
N PRO A 288 -12.02 8.21 -5.41
CA PRO A 288 -10.61 8.27 -5.02
C PRO A 288 -9.82 9.19 -5.94
N LEU A 289 -8.87 9.96 -5.39
CA LEU A 289 -8.01 10.84 -6.18
C LEU A 289 -7.04 10.05 -7.05
N PHE A 290 -6.55 8.92 -6.52
CA PHE A 290 -5.52 8.12 -7.14
C PHE A 290 -5.88 6.64 -7.08
N ILE A 291 -5.77 5.98 -8.24
CA ILE A 291 -5.96 4.54 -8.38
C ILE A 291 -4.68 3.92 -8.95
N TYR A 292 -4.19 2.84 -8.33
CA TYR A 292 -3.17 1.98 -8.88
C TYR A 292 -3.77 0.59 -9.12
N ALA A 293 -3.82 0.14 -10.37
CA ALA A 293 -4.45 -1.11 -10.73
C ALA A 293 -3.47 -2.04 -11.47
N ASN A 294 -3.01 -3.08 -10.77
CA ASN A 294 -2.43 -4.29 -11.36
C ASN A 294 -3.56 -5.20 -11.83
N ALA A 295 -4.31 -4.73 -12.83
CA ALA A 295 -5.44 -5.43 -13.41
C ALA A 295 -5.00 -6.19 -14.67
N CYS A 296 -4.68 -7.47 -14.53
CA CYS A 296 -4.23 -8.32 -15.63
C CYS A 296 -5.41 -8.86 -16.45
N GLN A 297 -5.31 -8.79 -17.78
CA GLN A 297 -6.28 -9.44 -18.67
C GLN A 297 -6.16 -10.97 -18.55
N THR A 298 -7.25 -11.66 -18.22
CA THR A 298 -7.29 -13.13 -18.13
C THR A 298 -6.93 -13.78 -19.49
N ALA A 299 -6.11 -14.82 -19.46
CA ALA A 299 -5.52 -15.48 -20.63
C ALA A 299 -6.51 -16.31 -21.50
N ARG A 300 -7.82 -16.11 -21.38
CA ARG A 300 -8.81 -17.05 -21.95
C ARG A 300 -9.03 -16.97 -23.47
N HIS A 301 -8.50 -15.98 -24.18
CA HIS A 301 -8.63 -15.92 -25.64
C HIS A 301 -7.33 -15.48 -26.33
N GLU A 302 -6.76 -16.38 -27.13
CA GLU A 302 -5.49 -16.21 -27.86
C GLU A 302 -5.59 -15.35 -29.13
N VAL A 303 -6.74 -14.74 -29.43
CA VAL A 303 -6.93 -13.97 -30.67
C VAL A 303 -7.85 -12.78 -30.44
N PHE A 304 -7.31 -11.62 -30.08
CA PHE A 304 -8.03 -10.36 -30.22
C PHE A 304 -7.14 -9.30 -30.87
N GLN A 305 -7.65 -8.68 -31.93
CA GLN A 305 -6.89 -7.78 -32.80
C GLN A 305 -6.70 -6.37 -32.19
N ASN A 306 -7.30 -6.09 -31.03
CA ASN A 306 -7.40 -4.75 -30.42
C ASN A 306 -7.13 -4.72 -28.90
N GLU A 307 -6.09 -5.42 -28.45
CA GLU A 307 -5.70 -5.57 -27.02
C GLU A 307 -5.60 -4.24 -26.22
N ASN A 308 -5.39 -3.09 -26.88
CA ASN A 308 -5.25 -1.79 -26.23
C ASN A 308 -6.57 -1.05 -25.91
N LYS A 309 -7.67 -1.39 -26.59
CA LYS A 309 -8.91 -0.62 -26.42
C LYS A 309 -9.60 -0.96 -25.11
N GLY A 310 -9.56 -2.23 -24.68
CA GLY A 310 -10.27 -2.71 -23.48
C GLY A 310 -9.90 -1.96 -22.20
N SER A 311 -8.61 -1.91 -21.87
CA SER A 311 -8.09 -1.26 -20.65
C SER A 311 -8.39 0.23 -20.62
N PHE A 312 -8.35 0.90 -21.78
CA PHE A 312 -8.69 2.32 -21.86
C PHE A 312 -10.14 2.62 -21.44
N HIS A 313 -11.13 1.80 -21.82
CA HIS A 313 -12.52 2.07 -21.45
C HIS A 313 -12.72 2.11 -19.93
N LEU A 314 -12.04 1.21 -19.21
CA LEU A 314 -12.10 1.15 -17.76
C LEU A 314 -11.38 2.34 -17.11
N VAL A 315 -10.18 2.68 -17.59
CA VAL A 315 -9.46 3.90 -17.18
C VAL A 315 -10.33 5.14 -17.40
N ASN A 316 -10.92 5.26 -18.58
CA ASN A 316 -11.73 6.40 -18.97
C ASN A 316 -12.96 6.55 -18.04
N ALA A 317 -13.62 5.45 -17.69
CA ALA A 317 -14.73 5.48 -16.73
C ALA A 317 -14.31 6.09 -15.38
N PHE A 318 -13.17 5.66 -14.83
CA PHE A 318 -12.64 6.22 -13.59
C PHE A 318 -12.27 7.71 -13.71
N LEU A 319 -11.59 8.10 -14.79
CA LEU A 319 -11.21 9.49 -15.03
C LEU A 319 -12.45 10.39 -15.19
N ARG A 320 -13.48 9.92 -15.92
CA ARG A 320 -14.79 10.59 -16.02
C ARG A 320 -15.49 10.72 -14.68
N ALA A 321 -15.37 9.70 -13.82
CA ALA A 321 -15.92 9.72 -12.47
C ALA A 321 -15.14 10.61 -11.48
N GLY A 322 -14.04 11.23 -11.92
CA GLY A 322 -13.30 12.25 -11.17
C GLY A 322 -11.99 11.78 -10.56
N VAL A 323 -11.56 10.55 -10.85
CA VAL A 323 -10.22 10.08 -10.49
C VAL A 323 -9.19 10.96 -11.19
N ARG A 324 -8.23 11.49 -10.44
CA ARG A 324 -7.26 12.47 -10.96
C ARG A 324 -6.01 11.81 -11.52
N HIS A 325 -5.65 10.67 -10.94
CA HIS A 325 -4.50 9.88 -11.35
C HIS A 325 -4.86 8.40 -11.39
N TYR A 326 -4.54 7.74 -12.49
CA TYR A 326 -4.72 6.31 -12.65
C TYR A 326 -3.42 5.70 -13.17
N ILE A 327 -2.92 4.67 -12.50
CA ILE A 327 -1.81 3.85 -12.99
C ILE A 327 -2.33 2.46 -13.29
N GLY A 328 -2.08 1.95 -14.50
CA GLY A 328 -2.35 0.56 -14.82
C GLY A 328 -1.69 0.11 -16.13
N PRO A 329 -1.70 -1.19 -16.42
CA PRO A 329 -0.96 -1.74 -17.53
C PRO A 329 -1.70 -1.54 -18.86
N VAL A 330 -0.95 -1.30 -19.94
CA VAL A 330 -1.49 -1.29 -21.33
C VAL A 330 -1.57 -2.69 -21.92
N GLY A 331 -0.84 -3.66 -21.37
CA GLY A 331 -0.84 -5.06 -21.82
C GLY A 331 -0.76 -6.04 -20.66
N ARG A 332 -0.33 -7.27 -20.92
CA ARG A 332 -0.14 -8.28 -19.87
C ARG A 332 1.10 -7.96 -19.06
N ILE A 333 0.98 -7.97 -17.74
CA ILE A 333 2.13 -7.95 -16.84
C ILE A 333 2.16 -9.28 -16.08
N GLN A 334 3.36 -9.85 -15.92
CA GLN A 334 3.51 -11.02 -15.06
C GLN A 334 3.37 -10.61 -13.60
N ASP A 335 2.82 -11.51 -12.79
CA ASP A 335 2.52 -11.26 -11.39
C ASP A 335 3.75 -10.81 -10.57
N THR A 336 4.90 -11.46 -10.71
CA THR A 336 6.09 -11.11 -9.92
C THR A 336 6.63 -9.71 -10.26
N PRO A 337 6.89 -9.35 -11.54
CA PRO A 337 7.21 -7.98 -11.92
C PRO A 337 6.14 -6.96 -11.51
N ALA A 338 4.85 -7.30 -11.60
CA ALA A 338 3.75 -6.41 -11.20
C ALA A 338 3.81 -6.05 -9.72
N LYS A 339 3.95 -7.06 -8.85
CA LYS A 339 4.10 -6.91 -7.40
C LYS A 339 5.36 -6.13 -7.03
N MET A 340 6.50 -6.43 -7.65
CA MET A 340 7.75 -5.72 -7.37
C MET A 340 7.68 -4.25 -7.80
N LEU A 341 7.00 -3.98 -8.92
CA LEU A 341 6.82 -2.62 -9.42
C LEU A 341 5.90 -1.82 -8.49
N SER A 342 4.81 -2.41 -7.99
CA SER A 342 3.92 -1.75 -7.04
C SER A 342 4.59 -1.50 -5.69
N GLU A 343 5.34 -2.48 -5.15
CA GLU A 343 6.14 -2.32 -3.93
C GLU A 343 7.12 -1.14 -4.05
N THR A 344 7.90 -1.15 -5.13
CA THR A 344 8.91 -0.11 -5.37
C THR A 344 8.23 1.23 -5.59
N PHE A 345 7.12 1.27 -6.36
CA PHE A 345 6.35 2.49 -6.59
C PHE A 345 5.88 3.11 -5.29
N TYR A 346 5.21 2.33 -4.44
CA TYR A 346 4.69 2.85 -3.18
C TYR A 346 5.79 3.28 -2.23
N LYS A 347 6.92 2.56 -2.17
CA LYS A 347 8.10 3.02 -1.43
C LYS A 347 8.55 4.41 -1.89
N GLN A 348 8.74 4.59 -3.20
CA GLN A 348 9.15 5.88 -3.77
C GLN A 348 8.09 6.98 -3.57
N PHE A 349 6.81 6.63 -3.70
CA PHE A 349 5.67 7.52 -3.51
C PHE A 349 5.59 8.04 -2.07
N PHE A 350 5.76 7.15 -1.08
CA PHE A 350 5.74 7.51 0.34
C PHE A 350 7.04 8.18 0.83
N GLU A 351 8.14 8.05 0.09
CA GLU A 351 9.34 8.89 0.24
C GLU A 351 9.13 10.34 -0.25
N GLY A 352 7.90 10.69 -0.65
CA GLY A 352 7.50 12.02 -1.04
C GLY A 352 7.92 12.39 -2.46
N LYS A 353 8.22 11.43 -3.33
CA LYS A 353 8.43 11.72 -4.75
C LYS A 353 7.13 12.10 -5.44
N THR A 354 7.21 12.81 -6.56
CA THR A 354 6.03 12.99 -7.43
C THR A 354 5.59 11.63 -7.97
N ILE A 355 4.32 11.50 -8.33
CA ILE A 355 3.78 10.24 -8.88
C ILE A 355 4.55 9.77 -10.13
N GLY A 356 4.96 10.71 -10.99
CA GLY A 356 5.78 10.42 -12.17
C GLY A 356 7.19 9.95 -11.79
N GLN A 357 7.84 10.60 -10.83
CA GLN A 357 9.14 10.18 -10.32
C GLN A 357 9.08 8.80 -9.67
N ALA A 358 8.07 8.54 -8.85
CA ALA A 358 7.89 7.25 -8.19
C ALA A 358 7.80 6.11 -9.22
N LEU A 359 7.03 6.30 -10.29
CA LEU A 359 6.88 5.31 -11.35
C LEU A 359 8.17 5.14 -12.17
N THR A 360 8.78 6.24 -12.62
CA THR A 360 10.01 6.19 -13.44
C THR A 360 11.19 5.58 -12.66
N GLU A 361 11.39 5.93 -11.38
CA GLU A 361 12.43 5.35 -10.55
C GLU A 361 12.20 3.85 -10.29
N SER A 362 10.95 3.44 -10.13
CA SER A 362 10.61 2.02 -9.98
C SER A 362 10.97 1.21 -11.22
N ARG A 363 10.70 1.74 -12.43
CA ARG A 363 11.15 1.10 -13.68
C ARG A 363 12.67 0.98 -13.76
N LYS A 364 13.42 2.01 -13.35
CA LYS A 364 14.90 1.96 -13.31
C LYS A 364 15.42 0.88 -12.38
N ILE A 365 14.83 0.75 -11.19
CA ILE A 365 15.20 -0.28 -10.21
C ILE A 365 14.94 -1.68 -10.78
N LEU A 366 13.74 -1.90 -11.34
CA LEU A 366 13.38 -3.19 -11.92
C LEU A 366 14.24 -3.52 -13.15
N ALA A 367 14.54 -2.54 -14.01
CA ALA A 367 15.42 -2.75 -15.16
C ALA A 367 16.85 -3.14 -14.75
N GLN A 368 17.36 -2.66 -13.61
CA GLN A 368 18.66 -3.07 -13.09
C GLN A 368 18.63 -4.49 -12.52
N GLN A 369 17.56 -4.85 -11.83
CA GLN A 369 17.43 -6.14 -11.13
C GLN A 369 17.04 -7.28 -12.08
N TYR A 370 16.24 -6.98 -13.11
CA TYR A 370 15.59 -7.97 -13.96
C TYR A 370 15.81 -7.74 -15.45
N GLY A 371 16.76 -6.89 -15.88
CA GLY A 371 16.87 -6.24 -17.20
C GLY A 371 16.69 -7.04 -18.51
N GLU A 372 16.40 -8.33 -18.44
CA GLU A 372 15.94 -9.19 -19.53
C GLU A 372 14.39 -9.35 -19.57
N ASP A 373 13.69 -9.12 -18.45
CA ASP A 373 12.23 -9.02 -18.36
C ASP A 373 11.80 -7.58 -18.61
N ILE A 374 11.01 -7.33 -19.66
CA ILE A 374 10.57 -5.99 -20.06
C ILE A 374 9.13 -5.68 -19.63
N SER A 375 8.45 -6.60 -18.94
CA SER A 375 7.04 -6.43 -18.55
C SER A 375 6.79 -5.24 -17.62
N TRP A 376 7.82 -4.75 -16.92
CA TRP A 376 7.75 -3.52 -16.10
C TRP A 376 7.46 -2.25 -16.91
N ILE A 377 7.64 -2.27 -18.24
CA ILE A 377 7.38 -1.13 -19.11
C ILE A 377 5.87 -0.88 -19.32
N ASN A 378 5.02 -1.85 -18.99
CA ASN A 378 3.59 -1.82 -19.31
C ASN A 378 2.76 -0.81 -18.54
N MET A 379 3.22 -0.36 -17.38
CA MET A 379 2.44 0.57 -16.55
C MET A 379 2.40 1.95 -17.17
N ILE A 380 1.21 2.52 -17.31
CA ILE A 380 0.98 3.87 -17.81
C ILE A 380 0.35 4.72 -16.73
N LEU A 381 0.80 5.97 -16.63
CA LEU A 381 0.21 6.98 -15.77
C LEU A 381 -0.72 7.88 -16.58
N TYR A 382 -1.99 7.92 -16.18
CA TYR A 382 -2.95 8.95 -16.56
C TYR A 382 -3.04 9.99 -15.44
N GLY A 383 -3.00 11.27 -15.80
CA GLY A 383 -2.93 12.39 -14.86
C GLY A 383 -1.60 13.15 -14.94
N ASP A 384 -1.47 14.15 -14.07
CA ASP A 384 -0.30 15.04 -14.04
C ASP A 384 0.90 14.39 -13.34
N PRO A 385 2.03 14.09 -14.04
CA PRO A 385 3.16 13.39 -13.45
C PRO A 385 3.90 14.21 -12.39
N THR A 386 3.71 15.53 -12.35
CA THR A 386 4.35 16.43 -11.39
C THR A 386 3.69 16.40 -10.01
N LYS A 387 2.54 15.73 -9.88
CA LYS A 387 1.78 15.75 -8.64
C LYS A 387 2.52 15.00 -7.52
N GLN A 388 2.85 15.73 -6.47
CA GLN A 388 3.26 15.19 -5.18
C GLN A 388 2.03 15.09 -4.27
N TYR A 389 1.82 13.92 -3.68
CA TYR A 389 0.72 13.64 -2.77
C TYR A 389 1.17 13.60 -1.31
N VAL A 390 2.44 13.24 -1.10
CA VAL A 390 3.06 13.10 0.21
C VAL A 390 4.21 14.09 0.28
N SER A 391 4.15 15.04 1.20
CA SER A 391 5.26 15.94 1.50
C SER A 391 5.97 15.46 2.77
N ILE A 392 7.27 15.18 2.66
CA ILE A 392 8.13 14.97 3.82
C ILE A 392 8.80 16.31 4.11
N ASP A 393 8.39 16.98 5.19
CA ASP A 393 9.09 18.17 5.65
C ASP A 393 10.45 17.74 6.23
N ASN A 394 11.51 17.81 5.40
CA ASN A 394 12.90 17.70 5.85
C ASN A 394 13.35 19.01 6.54
N SER A 395 12.53 19.58 7.42
CA SER A 395 12.85 20.82 8.14
C SER A 395 13.31 20.53 9.57
N ASP A 396 14.51 19.94 9.69
CA ASP A 396 15.39 20.21 10.84
C ASP A 396 16.24 21.48 10.62
N SER A 397 15.97 22.26 9.57
CA SER A 397 16.45 23.65 9.48
C SER A 397 15.40 24.58 10.08
N LYS A 398 15.42 24.77 11.41
CA LYS A 398 14.73 25.88 12.06
C LYS A 398 15.32 27.20 11.56
N THR A 399 14.72 27.81 10.55
CA THR A 399 14.69 29.26 10.41
C THR A 399 13.48 29.76 11.20
N ILE A 400 13.80 30.41 12.32
CA ILE A 400 12.85 31.11 13.19
C ILE A 400 12.11 32.16 12.34
N PRO A 401 10.77 32.14 12.22
CA PRO A 401 10.05 33.24 11.61
C PRO A 401 10.12 34.47 12.51
N SER A 402 10.55 35.60 11.94
CA SER A 402 10.45 36.92 12.52
C SER A 402 9.00 37.23 12.89
N ILE A 403 8.77 37.52 14.17
CA ILE A 403 7.49 37.96 14.71
C ILE A 403 7.23 39.37 14.20
N GLU A 404 6.31 39.51 13.23
CA GLU A 404 5.65 40.78 12.97
C GLU A 404 4.64 41.07 14.10
N GLN A 405 4.78 42.26 14.68
CA GLN A 405 3.93 42.80 15.72
C GLN A 405 2.50 42.98 15.21
N LYS A 406 1.53 42.38 15.91
CA LYS A 406 0.13 42.82 15.87
C LYS A 406 -0.23 43.45 17.21
N GLU A 407 -0.79 44.64 17.10
CA GLU A 407 -1.20 45.53 18.19
C GLU A 407 -2.23 44.89 19.12
N ASN A 408 -2.16 45.32 20.37
CA ASN A 408 -2.92 44.89 21.54
C ASN A 408 -4.22 45.72 21.68
N PRO A 409 -5.35 45.14 22.14
CA PRO A 409 -6.38 45.90 22.85
C PRO A 409 -6.32 45.65 24.36
N ASP A 410 -6.47 46.76 25.09
CA ASP A 410 -6.33 46.96 26.53
C ASP A 410 -7.11 46.01 27.46
N PHE A 411 -6.48 45.65 28.59
CA PHE A 411 -7.15 45.40 29.86
C PHE A 411 -6.33 45.97 31.04
N PRO A 412 -7.00 46.50 32.10
CA PRO A 412 -6.38 47.38 33.11
C PRO A 412 -5.69 46.61 34.26
N PRO A 413 -4.83 47.28 35.05
CA PRO A 413 -3.87 46.62 35.94
C PRO A 413 -4.46 46.27 37.31
N ILE A 414 -4.08 45.09 37.82
CA ILE A 414 -4.31 44.69 39.21
C ILE A 414 -3.10 45.14 40.06
N THR A 415 -3.31 46.12 40.92
CA THR A 415 -2.35 46.56 41.94
C THR A 415 -2.41 45.69 43.20
N ARG A 416 -1.24 45.31 43.69
CA ARG A 416 -0.97 44.71 45.00
C ARG A 416 -1.15 45.75 46.11
N GLU A 417 -1.88 45.42 47.17
CA GLU A 417 -1.76 46.11 48.46
C GLU A 417 -1.47 45.14 49.61
N LYS A 418 -0.60 45.61 50.51
CA LYS A 418 -0.08 44.95 51.71
C LYS A 418 -0.90 45.34 52.94
N ARG A 419 -1.24 44.34 53.75
CA ARG A 419 -1.38 44.28 55.23
C ARG A 419 -1.68 45.58 56.00
N GLU A 420 -2.74 45.52 56.82
CA GLU A 420 -2.69 45.96 58.21
C GLU A 420 -3.29 44.91 59.16
N PHE A 421 -2.63 44.73 60.31
CA PHE A 421 -3.01 43.85 61.42
C PHE A 421 -3.85 44.65 62.42
N ARG A 422 -5.07 44.18 62.74
CA ARG A 422 -5.84 44.68 63.91
C ARG A 422 -5.92 43.61 65.00
N LYS A 423 -5.44 43.98 66.19
CA LYS A 423 -5.62 43.26 67.45
C LYS A 423 -7.11 43.17 67.78
N TYR A 424 -7.56 42.00 68.24
CA TYR A 424 -8.73 41.87 69.10
C TYR A 424 -8.42 40.95 70.28
N THR A 425 -8.56 41.51 71.47
CA THR A 425 -8.46 40.84 72.76
C THR A 425 -9.83 40.31 73.19
N GLY A 426 -9.84 39.07 73.70
CA GLY A 426 -10.74 38.63 74.77
C GLY A 426 -12.15 38.16 74.39
N THR A 427 -12.40 36.86 74.44
CA THR A 427 -13.10 36.15 75.56
C THR A 427 -13.57 34.74 75.11
N ASN A 428 -13.69 33.83 76.07
CA ASN A 428 -14.22 32.45 76.00
C ASN A 428 -13.36 31.36 75.34
N LYS A 429 -12.29 30.98 76.06
CA LYS A 429 -11.75 29.61 76.04
C LYS A 429 -12.79 28.68 76.70
N PHE A 430 -13.06 27.52 76.07
CA PHE A 430 -13.82 26.35 76.58
C PHE A 430 -15.22 26.01 76.04
N GLU A 431 -15.60 26.41 74.83
CA GLU A 431 -16.74 25.79 74.11
C GLU A 431 -16.33 25.03 72.83
N TRP A 432 -15.31 25.51 72.10
CA TRP A 432 -14.86 24.93 70.81
C TRP A 432 -14.23 23.52 70.88
N ILE A 433 -13.80 23.07 72.06
CA ILE A 433 -13.12 21.77 72.23
C ILE A 433 -14.11 20.59 72.15
N LYS A 434 -15.40 20.81 72.51
CA LYS A 434 -16.45 19.77 72.33
C LYS A 434 -16.84 19.63 70.86
N GLU A 435 -16.93 20.73 70.12
CA GLU A 435 -17.19 20.73 68.67
C GLU A 435 -16.09 19.99 67.91
N ILE A 436 -14.82 20.23 68.22
CA ILE A 436 -13.69 19.56 67.55
C ILE A 436 -13.72 18.06 67.68
N ARG A 437 -14.13 17.52 68.84
CA ARG A 437 -14.16 16.06 69.03
C ARG A 437 -15.21 15.40 68.13
N HIS A 438 -16.35 16.05 67.93
CA HIS A 438 -17.37 15.58 66.99
C HIS A 438 -16.89 15.70 65.54
N TRP A 439 -16.20 16.79 65.18
CA TRP A 439 -15.60 16.96 63.86
C TRP A 439 -14.49 15.95 63.55
N ILE A 440 -13.63 15.61 64.52
CA ILE A 440 -12.59 14.58 64.34
C ILE A 440 -13.22 13.20 64.12
N VAL A 441 -14.24 12.84 64.93
CA VAL A 441 -14.95 11.56 64.76
C VAL A 441 -15.72 11.53 63.44
N PHE A 442 -16.33 12.63 63.04
CA PHE A 442 -17.04 12.77 61.77
C PHE A 442 -16.09 12.64 60.58
N VAL A 443 -14.93 13.30 60.60
CA VAL A 443 -13.89 13.19 59.58
C VAL A 443 -13.30 11.78 59.53
N ALA A 444 -13.08 11.14 60.68
CA ALA A 444 -12.61 9.76 60.75
C ALA A 444 -13.64 8.77 60.17
N LEU A 445 -14.93 8.97 60.42
CA LEU A 445 -16.02 8.16 59.83
C LEU A 445 -16.12 8.36 58.32
N ILE A 446 -15.96 9.60 57.82
CA ILE A 446 -15.91 9.88 56.38
C ILE A 446 -14.69 9.20 55.75
N LEU A 447 -13.52 9.27 56.39
CA LEU A 447 -12.31 8.59 55.91
C LEU A 447 -12.50 7.06 55.86
N LEU A 448 -13.09 6.47 56.90
CA LEU A 448 -13.43 5.04 56.93
C LEU A 448 -14.43 4.66 55.84
N ALA A 449 -15.47 5.48 55.61
CA ALA A 449 -16.44 5.27 54.55
C ALA A 449 -15.79 5.39 53.16
N CYS A 450 -14.90 6.37 52.95
CA CYS A 450 -14.14 6.51 51.71
C CYS A 450 -13.20 5.32 51.49
N ILE A 451 -12.49 4.84 52.52
CA ILE A 451 -11.63 3.66 52.43
C ILE A 451 -12.47 2.41 52.12
N ALA A 452 -13.60 2.22 52.81
CA ALA A 452 -14.52 1.12 52.55
C ALA A 452 -15.08 1.18 51.12
N MET A 453 -15.45 2.37 50.64
CA MET A 453 -15.93 2.56 49.27
C MET A 453 -14.85 2.29 48.22
N ILE A 454 -13.60 2.69 48.50
CA ILE A 454 -12.44 2.33 47.66
C ILE A 454 -12.22 0.82 47.67
N MET A 455 -12.30 0.16 48.83
CA MET A 455 -12.14 -1.30 48.93
C MET A 455 -13.26 -2.06 48.22
N ILE A 456 -14.52 -1.63 48.35
CA ILE A 456 -15.67 -2.22 47.65
C ILE A 456 -15.50 -2.05 46.14
N ASN A 457 -15.09 -0.86 45.68
CA ASN A 457 -14.86 -0.60 44.26
C ASN A 457 -13.68 -1.43 43.70
N ARG A 458 -12.59 -1.59 44.47
CA ARG A 458 -11.47 -2.47 44.09
C ARG A 458 -11.91 -3.93 44.04
N TYR A 459 -12.65 -4.41 45.05
CA TYR A 459 -13.18 -5.77 45.08
C TYR A 459 -14.14 -6.05 43.91
N SER A 460 -15.01 -5.10 43.55
CA SER A 460 -15.89 -5.26 42.38
C SER A 460 -15.12 -5.27 41.06
N LEU A 461 -14.02 -4.51 40.95
CA LEU A 461 -13.16 -4.51 39.78
C LEU A 461 -12.37 -5.82 39.64
N ASP A 462 -11.89 -6.37 40.74
CA ASP A 462 -11.15 -7.64 40.77
C ASP A 462 -12.07 -8.84 40.44
N GLN A 463 -13.33 -8.82 40.92
CA GLN A 463 -14.35 -9.81 40.54
C GLN A 463 -14.67 -9.76 39.04
N GLN A 464 -14.85 -8.56 38.48
CA GLN A 464 -15.12 -8.40 37.06
C GLN A 464 -13.96 -8.89 36.18
N GLU A 465 -12.70 -8.71 36.60
CA GLU A 465 -11.53 -9.22 35.89
C GLU A 465 -11.43 -10.75 35.95
N MET A 466 -11.79 -11.36 37.10
CA MET A 466 -11.87 -12.82 37.23
C MET A 466 -12.91 -13.43 36.28
N ASP A 467 -14.10 -12.84 36.19
CA ASP A 467 -15.18 -13.32 35.30
C ASP A 467 -14.76 -13.29 33.82
N TYR A 468 -14.01 -12.26 33.39
CA TYR A 468 -13.48 -12.21 32.04
C TYR A 468 -12.46 -13.30 31.77
N ARG A 469 -11.51 -13.55 32.68
CA ARG A 469 -10.49 -14.59 32.50
C ARG A 469 -11.14 -15.96 32.32
N THR A 470 -12.09 -16.30 33.20
CA THR A 470 -12.84 -17.56 33.12
C THR A 470 -13.63 -17.66 31.81
N TYR A 471 -14.28 -16.59 31.37
CA TYR A 471 -14.99 -16.56 30.08
C TYR A 471 -14.06 -16.81 28.88
N PHE A 472 -12.90 -16.16 28.84
CA PHE A 472 -11.95 -16.32 27.73
C PHE A 472 -11.26 -17.68 27.75
N ASP A 473 -10.98 -18.24 28.92
CA ASP A 473 -10.43 -19.59 29.03
C ASP A 473 -11.45 -20.63 28.54
N GLN A 474 -12.72 -20.54 28.95
CA GLN A 474 -13.80 -21.41 28.45
C GLN A 474 -14.00 -21.28 26.94
N ARG A 475 -13.88 -20.07 26.41
CA ARG A 475 -14.00 -19.81 24.97
C ARG A 475 -12.82 -20.40 24.19
N ALA A 476 -11.61 -20.28 24.70
CA ALA A 476 -10.43 -20.92 24.11
C ALA A 476 -10.50 -22.45 24.19
N ASP A 477 -11.08 -23.02 25.26
CA ASP A 477 -11.36 -24.47 25.35
C ASP A 477 -12.29 -24.93 24.22
N ASN A 478 -13.36 -24.20 23.96
CA ASN A 478 -14.31 -24.52 22.89
C ASN A 478 -13.63 -24.45 21.51
N ILE A 479 -12.86 -23.39 21.25
CA ILE A 479 -12.10 -23.24 19.99
C ILE A 479 -11.13 -24.40 19.81
N PHE A 480 -10.40 -24.75 20.86
CA PHE A 480 -9.48 -25.88 20.85
C PHE A 480 -10.20 -27.19 20.50
N GLN A 481 -11.28 -27.52 21.23
CA GLN A 481 -12.06 -28.74 20.99
C GLN A 481 -12.64 -28.80 19.58
N LYS A 482 -13.20 -27.70 19.08
CA LYS A 482 -13.75 -27.63 17.71
C LYS A 482 -12.67 -27.85 16.66
N THR A 483 -11.49 -27.28 16.88
CA THR A 483 -10.36 -27.43 15.95
C THR A 483 -9.83 -28.86 15.95
N THR A 484 -9.76 -29.48 17.12
CA THR A 484 -9.41 -30.91 17.26
C THR A 484 -10.42 -31.78 16.50
N GLN A 485 -11.72 -31.53 16.62
CA GLN A 485 -12.75 -32.25 15.87
C GLN A 485 -12.62 -32.07 14.35
N LEU A 486 -12.34 -30.85 13.87
CA LEU A 486 -12.08 -30.59 12.46
C LEU A 486 -10.85 -31.38 11.98
N TYR A 487 -9.79 -31.42 12.77
CA TYR A 487 -8.61 -32.18 12.43
C TYR A 487 -8.89 -33.70 12.39
N GLU A 488 -9.65 -34.24 13.35
CA GLU A 488 -10.06 -35.65 13.33
C GLU A 488 -10.90 -35.99 12.09
N GLU A 489 -11.83 -35.12 11.71
CA GLU A 489 -12.61 -35.25 10.47
C GLU A 489 -11.70 -35.23 9.24
N TYR A 490 -10.76 -34.28 9.19
CA TYR A 490 -9.78 -34.18 8.12
C TYR A 490 -8.93 -35.46 8.01
N ILE A 491 -8.42 -35.99 9.11
CA ILE A 491 -7.65 -37.24 9.13
C ILE A 491 -8.47 -38.43 8.69
N HIS A 492 -9.73 -38.51 9.11
CA HIS A 492 -10.64 -39.57 8.64
C HIS A 492 -10.81 -39.52 7.11
N LEU A 493 -10.97 -38.32 6.54
CA LEU A 493 -11.03 -38.12 5.10
C LEU A 493 -9.70 -38.47 4.42
N CYS A 494 -8.57 -38.03 4.97
CA CYS A 494 -7.24 -38.33 4.41
C CYS A 494 -6.96 -39.85 4.38
N LYS A 495 -7.36 -40.58 5.42
CA LYS A 495 -7.29 -42.05 5.46
C LYS A 495 -8.15 -42.70 4.39
N LYS A 496 -9.37 -42.18 4.15
CA LYS A 496 -10.26 -42.65 3.08
C LYS A 496 -9.64 -42.50 1.69
N TYR A 497 -8.77 -41.49 1.48
CA TYR A 497 -8.14 -41.19 0.19
C TYR A 497 -6.63 -41.50 0.13
N HIS A 498 -6.09 -42.26 1.09
CA HIS A 498 -4.68 -42.71 1.13
C HIS A 498 -3.62 -41.59 1.06
N LEU A 499 -3.85 -40.46 1.73
CA LEU A 499 -2.87 -39.37 1.81
C LEU A 499 -1.78 -39.67 2.86
N GLU A 500 -0.50 -39.51 2.50
CA GLU A 500 0.63 -39.62 3.43
C GLU A 500 0.58 -38.51 4.50
N HIS A 501 1.05 -38.79 5.73
CA HIS A 501 1.07 -37.83 6.83
C HIS A 501 2.50 -37.54 7.25
N SER A 502 2.80 -36.27 7.53
CA SER A 502 4.06 -35.83 8.11
C SER A 502 3.78 -35.25 9.50
N GLU A 503 4.46 -35.79 10.51
CA GLU A 503 4.51 -35.22 11.85
C GLU A 503 5.86 -34.52 12.02
N ASP A 504 5.85 -33.21 12.30
CA ASP A 504 7.05 -32.43 12.54
C ASP A 504 6.96 -31.78 13.92
N THR A 505 7.94 -32.11 14.78
CA THR A 505 7.85 -31.89 16.23
C THR A 505 8.05 -30.43 16.67
N SER A 506 8.38 -29.54 15.73
CA SER A 506 8.69 -28.12 15.98
C SER A 506 7.71 -27.14 15.32
N THR A 507 6.46 -27.56 15.15
CA THR A 507 5.44 -26.80 14.41
C THR A 507 4.38 -26.17 15.32
N MET A 508 3.99 -24.95 14.99
CA MET A 508 2.91 -24.21 15.65
C MET A 508 1.93 -23.66 14.63
N ALA A 509 0.64 -23.64 14.96
CA ALA A 509 -0.36 -22.90 14.18
C ALA A 509 -1.10 -21.90 15.07
N VAL A 510 -1.58 -20.82 14.44
CA VAL A 510 -2.36 -19.78 15.12
C VAL A 510 -3.83 -19.95 14.80
N ILE A 511 -4.69 -19.74 15.80
CA ILE A 511 -6.14 -19.69 15.63
C ILE A 511 -6.64 -18.34 16.15
N PHE A 512 -7.50 -17.67 15.38
CA PHE A 512 -8.12 -16.42 15.79
C PHE A 512 -9.62 -16.38 15.42
N HIS A 513 -10.41 -15.64 16.20
CA HIS A 513 -11.86 -15.67 16.09
C HIS A 513 -12.40 -14.91 14.84
N PRO A 514 -13.53 -15.34 14.23
CA PRO A 514 -14.17 -14.62 13.11
C PRO A 514 -14.56 -13.17 13.42
N ASP A 515 -14.94 -12.87 14.67
CA ASP A 515 -15.25 -11.48 15.07
C ASP A 515 -14.01 -10.59 15.13
N THR A 516 -12.82 -11.17 15.34
CA THR A 516 -11.53 -10.49 15.20
C THR A 516 -11.29 -10.05 13.75
N ASN A 517 -11.87 -10.77 12.79
CA ASN A 517 -11.82 -10.47 11.35
C ASN A 517 -12.81 -9.38 10.90
N LYS A 518 -13.82 -9.03 11.72
CA LYS A 518 -14.83 -8.01 11.36
C LYS A 518 -14.46 -6.58 11.76
N ASN A 519 -13.44 -6.41 12.61
CA ASN A 519 -13.01 -5.11 13.11
C ASN A 519 -11.58 -4.83 12.63
N ASP A 520 -11.40 -3.78 11.81
CA ASP A 520 -10.09 -3.39 11.25
C ASP A 520 -9.02 -3.16 12.30
N GLN A 521 -9.41 -2.62 13.46
CA GLN A 521 -8.49 -2.40 14.57
C GLN A 521 -8.01 -3.74 15.16
N SER A 522 -8.90 -4.72 15.29
CA SER A 522 -8.55 -6.07 15.78
C SER A 522 -7.67 -6.82 14.79
N ARG A 523 -7.92 -6.70 13.47
CA ARG A 523 -7.08 -7.29 12.43
C ARG A 523 -5.67 -6.69 12.41
N MET A 524 -5.56 -5.37 12.58
CA MET A 524 -4.27 -4.69 12.65
C MET A 524 -3.46 -5.14 13.88
N ILE A 525 -4.10 -5.33 15.03
CA ILE A 525 -3.48 -5.87 16.24
C ILE A 525 -3.02 -7.32 16.03
N LEU A 526 -3.89 -8.15 15.45
CA LEU A 526 -3.60 -9.55 15.17
C LEU A 526 -2.38 -9.69 14.24
N ASN A 527 -2.34 -8.95 13.14
CA ASN A 527 -1.23 -8.99 12.18
C ASN A 527 0.08 -8.50 12.80
N ALA A 528 0.04 -7.48 13.66
CA ALA A 528 1.21 -7.01 14.39
C ALA A 528 1.78 -8.09 15.33
N ILE A 529 0.91 -8.85 16.01
CA ILE A 529 1.29 -9.95 16.90
C ILE A 529 1.85 -11.13 16.10
N ILE A 530 1.16 -11.58 15.05
CA ILE A 530 1.61 -12.70 14.22
C ILE A 530 2.97 -12.38 13.59
N SER A 531 3.15 -11.17 13.04
CA SER A 531 4.44 -10.75 12.48
C SER A 531 5.57 -10.84 13.50
N GLU A 532 5.35 -10.35 14.72
CA GLU A 532 6.36 -10.36 15.78
C GLU A 532 6.68 -11.77 16.27
N LEU A 533 5.67 -12.67 16.30
CA LEU A 533 5.88 -14.08 16.62
C LEU A 533 6.65 -14.80 15.53
N ILE A 534 6.41 -14.52 14.25
CA ILE A 534 7.18 -15.11 13.15
C ILE A 534 8.66 -14.74 13.27
N ASP A 535 8.95 -13.47 13.54
CA ASP A 535 10.32 -12.96 13.58
C ASP A 535 11.09 -13.47 14.82
N HIS A 536 10.39 -13.86 15.89
CA HIS A 536 11.02 -14.07 17.19
C HIS A 536 10.63 -15.35 17.96
N CYS A 537 9.59 -16.10 17.60
CA CYS A 537 9.15 -17.27 18.37
C CYS A 537 10.12 -18.45 18.28
N GLY A 538 10.90 -18.56 17.20
CA GLY A 538 11.90 -19.62 17.01
C GLY A 538 11.33 -21.01 16.70
N MET A 539 10.00 -21.14 16.53
CA MET A 539 9.30 -22.33 16.05
C MET A 539 8.82 -22.14 14.60
N LYS A 540 8.55 -23.23 13.89
CA LYS A 540 8.04 -23.16 12.52
C LYS A 540 6.53 -22.91 12.54
N LEU A 541 6.12 -21.69 12.20
CA LEU A 541 4.70 -21.35 12.06
C LEU A 541 4.16 -21.93 10.74
N LEU A 542 3.07 -22.72 10.82
CA LEU A 542 2.53 -23.47 9.69
C LEU A 542 1.77 -22.61 8.67
N ASP A 543 1.02 -21.61 9.13
CA ASP A 543 0.21 -20.74 8.27
C ASP A 543 0.02 -19.36 8.94
N ARG A 544 -0.23 -18.31 8.15
CA ARG A 544 -0.64 -16.98 8.61
C ARG A 544 -2.16 -16.87 8.75
N LEU A 545 -2.90 -17.74 8.08
CA LEU A 545 -4.34 -17.88 8.21
C LEU A 545 -4.69 -18.67 9.47
N SER A 546 -5.91 -18.48 9.96
CA SER A 546 -6.40 -19.22 11.13
C SER A 546 -6.50 -20.70 10.80
N TYR A 547 -5.90 -21.57 11.63
CA TYR A 547 -5.77 -22.99 11.33
C TYR A 547 -7.11 -23.73 11.16
N ASP A 548 -8.15 -23.31 11.88
CA ASP A 548 -9.50 -23.84 11.74
C ASP A 548 -10.12 -23.54 10.35
N ILE A 549 -9.80 -22.38 9.76
CA ILE A 549 -10.19 -22.02 8.39
C ILE A 549 -9.46 -22.93 7.41
N VAL A 550 -8.15 -23.12 7.58
CA VAL A 550 -7.33 -24.00 6.72
C VAL A 550 -7.89 -25.42 6.71
N LEU A 551 -8.20 -25.97 7.89
CA LEU A 551 -8.83 -27.30 8.02
C LEU A 551 -10.21 -27.35 7.35
N THR A 552 -11.06 -26.36 7.61
CA THR A 552 -12.43 -26.31 7.06
C THR A 552 -12.41 -26.30 5.53
N THR A 553 -11.57 -25.46 4.93
CA THR A 553 -11.41 -25.35 3.48
C THR A 553 -10.90 -26.67 2.88
N ALA A 554 -9.94 -27.32 3.54
CA ALA A 554 -9.41 -28.59 3.04
C ALA A 554 -10.43 -29.73 3.13
N ILE A 555 -11.21 -29.80 4.22
CA ILE A 555 -12.33 -30.75 4.34
C ILE A 555 -13.35 -30.53 3.22
N GLN A 556 -13.70 -29.28 2.93
CA GLN A 556 -14.62 -28.93 1.84
C GLN A 556 -14.07 -29.36 0.48
N LYS A 557 -12.80 -29.07 0.17
CA LYS A 557 -12.13 -29.46 -1.09
C LYS A 557 -12.12 -30.99 -1.26
N ILE A 558 -11.79 -31.74 -0.20
CA ILE A 558 -11.82 -33.21 -0.26
C ILE A 558 -13.25 -33.74 -0.49
N LYS A 559 -14.26 -33.15 0.18
CA LYS A 559 -15.67 -33.53 0.00
C LYS A 559 -16.19 -33.20 -1.41
N SER A 560 -15.68 -32.14 -2.06
CA SER A 560 -16.04 -31.78 -3.43
C SER A 560 -15.27 -32.57 -4.50
N GLY A 561 -14.43 -33.53 -4.11
CA GLY A 561 -13.69 -34.41 -5.02
C GLY A 561 -12.30 -33.91 -5.42
N VAL A 562 -11.82 -32.81 -4.83
CA VAL A 562 -10.48 -32.28 -5.05
C VAL A 562 -9.54 -32.87 -4.00
N ILE A 563 -8.69 -33.81 -4.41
CA ILE A 563 -7.75 -34.48 -3.50
C ILE A 563 -6.43 -33.68 -3.48
N PRO A 564 -6.04 -33.10 -2.32
CA PRO A 564 -4.79 -32.33 -2.22
C PRO A 564 -3.57 -33.25 -2.38
N LYS A 565 -2.51 -32.76 -3.02
CA LYS A 565 -1.25 -33.50 -3.24
C LYS A 565 -0.44 -33.72 -1.97
N THR A 566 -0.64 -32.89 -0.96
CA THR A 566 0.08 -32.92 0.32
C THR A 566 -0.90 -32.77 1.48
N SER A 567 -0.70 -33.51 2.56
CA SER A 567 -1.49 -33.38 3.78
C SER A 567 -1.18 -32.07 4.51
N ILE A 568 -2.19 -31.49 5.16
CA ILE A 568 -1.98 -30.43 6.14
C ILE A 568 -1.19 -31.01 7.31
N LEU A 569 -0.12 -30.32 7.68
CA LEU A 569 0.67 -30.63 8.87
C LEU A 569 -0.15 -30.37 10.14
N HIS A 570 -0.09 -31.29 11.09
CA HIS A 570 -0.64 -31.06 12.42
C HIS A 570 0.37 -30.31 13.27
N PRO A 571 0.01 -29.14 13.83
CA PRO A 571 0.88 -28.42 14.72
C PRO A 571 1.04 -29.16 16.05
N ASN A 572 2.24 -29.18 16.59
CA ASN A 572 2.45 -29.63 17.97
C ASN A 572 1.86 -28.65 18.98
N TYR A 573 1.82 -27.37 18.64
CA TYR A 573 1.30 -26.31 19.50
C TYR A 573 0.24 -25.47 18.79
N LEU A 574 -0.90 -25.28 19.44
CA LEU A 574 -1.97 -24.40 18.97
C LEU A 574 -1.99 -23.12 19.79
N LEU A 575 -1.71 -21.98 19.14
CA LEU A 575 -1.78 -20.67 19.75
C LEU A 575 -3.10 -20.00 19.39
N ILE A 576 -4.00 -19.90 20.37
CA ILE A 576 -5.29 -19.23 20.24
C ILE A 576 -5.10 -17.76 20.63
N ILE A 577 -5.46 -16.84 19.73
CA ILE A 577 -5.39 -15.39 19.94
C ILE A 577 -6.81 -14.82 19.89
N ASP A 578 -7.23 -14.18 20.98
CA ASP A 578 -8.51 -13.49 21.08
C ASP A 578 -8.30 -12.01 21.43
N ILE A 579 -9.06 -11.12 20.80
CA ILE A 579 -8.91 -9.67 20.94
C ILE A 579 -10.26 -9.09 21.28
N PHE A 580 -10.33 -8.36 22.39
CA PHE A 580 -11.56 -7.73 22.84
C PHE A 580 -11.34 -6.34 23.39
N SER A 581 -12.36 -5.48 23.22
CA SER A 581 -12.36 -4.11 23.70
C SER A 581 -13.28 -3.96 24.90
N ASN A 582 -12.85 -3.22 25.92
CA ASN A 582 -13.67 -2.85 27.07
C ASN A 582 -13.51 -1.35 27.40
N LYS A 583 -14.21 -0.88 28.44
CA LYS A 583 -14.17 0.54 28.87
C LYS A 583 -12.78 1.04 29.29
N LYS A 584 -11.83 0.14 29.57
CA LYS A 584 -10.47 0.45 30.02
C LYS A 584 -9.43 0.34 28.90
N GLY A 585 -9.76 -0.27 27.76
CA GLY A 585 -8.85 -0.43 26.62
C GLY A 585 -9.07 -1.73 25.86
N ILE A 586 -8.11 -2.08 24.99
CA ILE A 586 -8.12 -3.33 24.25
C ILE A 586 -7.22 -4.34 24.97
N ILE A 587 -7.76 -5.54 25.16
CA ILE A 587 -7.08 -6.65 25.79
C ILE A 587 -6.92 -7.76 24.75
N VAL A 588 -5.74 -8.34 24.73
CA VAL A 588 -5.41 -9.49 23.91
C VAL A 588 -5.16 -10.68 24.81
N ASN A 589 -5.90 -11.76 24.60
CA ASN A 589 -5.67 -13.05 25.22
C ASN A 589 -4.91 -13.95 24.25
N MET A 590 -3.84 -14.57 24.72
CA MET A 590 -3.03 -15.49 23.93
C MET A 590 -2.80 -16.76 24.75
N ARG A 591 -3.34 -17.86 24.25
CA ARG A 591 -3.31 -19.15 24.95
C ARG A 591 -2.69 -20.22 24.07
N CYS A 592 -1.67 -20.89 24.58
CA CYS A 592 -0.99 -21.97 23.87
C CYS A 592 -1.38 -23.33 24.48
N ASN A 593 -1.89 -24.21 23.63
CA ASN A 593 -2.24 -25.58 23.99
C ASN A 593 -1.32 -26.56 23.24
N GLN A 594 -1.04 -27.71 23.87
CA GLN A 594 -0.39 -28.86 23.25
C GLN A 594 -1.22 -30.09 23.60
N ALA A 595 -1.85 -30.70 22.61
CA ALA A 595 -2.91 -31.68 22.84
C ALA A 595 -3.90 -31.15 23.91
N ASP A 596 -4.40 -31.99 24.80
CA ASP A 596 -5.37 -31.58 25.83
C ASP A 596 -4.78 -30.75 26.98
N ASN A 597 -3.50 -30.37 26.93
CA ASN A 597 -2.82 -29.63 27.99
C ASN A 597 -2.65 -28.14 27.64
N ILE A 598 -3.02 -27.28 28.60
CA ILE A 598 -2.75 -25.84 28.54
C ILE A 598 -1.30 -25.60 28.95
N ILE A 599 -0.50 -25.01 28.06
CA ILE A 599 0.90 -24.70 28.35
C ILE A 599 1.02 -23.33 29.02
N PHE A 600 0.33 -22.33 28.48
CA PHE A 600 0.17 -21.02 29.11
C PHE A 600 -1.05 -20.27 28.57
N SER A 601 -1.59 -19.34 29.37
CA SER A 601 -2.61 -18.36 29.00
C SER A 601 -2.14 -16.99 29.51
N GLU A 602 -2.04 -16.00 28.62
CA GLU A 602 -1.47 -14.69 28.90
C GLU A 602 -2.36 -13.57 28.37
N PHE A 603 -2.55 -12.54 29.20
CA PHE A 603 -3.32 -11.35 28.85
C PHE A 603 -2.40 -10.15 28.68
N ALA A 604 -2.46 -9.51 27.53
CA ALA A 604 -1.73 -8.28 27.23
C ALA A 604 -2.72 -7.12 27.06
N THR A 605 -2.39 -5.95 27.59
CA THR A 605 -3.19 -4.73 27.41
C THR A 605 -2.52 -3.78 26.43
N ILE A 606 -3.29 -3.23 25.52
CA ILE A 606 -2.85 -2.24 24.55
C ILE A 606 -3.11 -0.86 25.14
N ASP A 607 -2.07 -0.02 25.19
CA ASP A 607 -2.24 1.38 25.54
C ASP A 607 -2.87 2.12 24.35
N PRO A 608 -4.07 2.71 24.51
CA PRO A 608 -4.77 3.39 23.43
C PRO A 608 -4.07 4.66 22.92
N LYS A 609 -3.09 5.19 23.68
CA LYS A 609 -2.37 6.43 23.33
C LYS A 609 -1.11 6.19 22.48
N THR A 610 -0.67 4.95 22.35
CA THR A 610 0.54 4.58 21.61
C THR A 610 0.17 3.72 20.40
N ALA A 611 0.93 3.82 19.31
CA ALA A 611 0.64 3.01 18.12
C ALA A 611 0.86 1.52 18.43
N ILE A 612 0.09 0.64 17.79
CA ILE A 612 0.18 -0.80 18.08
C ILE A 612 1.55 -1.39 17.72
N LEU A 613 2.19 -0.87 16.67
CA LEU A 613 3.48 -1.33 16.20
C LEU A 613 4.62 -0.98 17.17
N ASP A 614 4.51 0.15 17.87
CA ASP A 614 5.48 0.55 18.91
C ASP A 614 5.35 -0.33 20.16
N GLN A 615 4.22 -1.03 20.29
CA GLN A 615 3.90 -1.90 21.42
C GLN A 615 4.02 -3.38 21.08
N LYS A 616 4.15 -3.78 19.81
CA LYS A 616 4.11 -5.20 19.38
C LYS A 616 5.14 -6.06 20.10
N ALA A 617 6.37 -5.57 20.24
CA ALA A 617 7.43 -6.28 20.95
C ALA A 617 7.10 -6.46 22.44
N ARG A 618 6.48 -5.44 23.07
CA ARG A 618 6.02 -5.49 24.47
C ARG A 618 4.85 -6.46 24.63
N LEU A 619 3.91 -6.47 23.67
CA LEU A 619 2.72 -7.32 23.70
C LEU A 619 3.08 -8.80 23.59
N THR A 620 4.08 -9.14 22.77
CA THR A 620 4.47 -10.53 22.55
C THR A 620 5.63 -10.99 23.43
N HIS A 621 6.35 -10.07 24.11
CA HIS A 621 7.58 -10.37 24.87
C HIS A 621 7.50 -11.64 25.72
N ASN A 622 6.46 -11.73 26.57
CA ASN A 622 6.29 -12.83 27.51
C ASN A 622 6.04 -14.16 26.78
N ILE A 623 5.26 -14.12 25.70
CA ILE A 623 4.89 -15.31 24.93
C ILE A 623 6.07 -15.77 24.13
N THR A 624 6.74 -14.88 23.42
CA THR A 624 7.96 -15.16 22.67
C THR A 624 9.02 -15.83 23.56
N ASN A 625 9.20 -15.37 24.80
CA ASN A 625 10.12 -16.00 25.74
C ASN A 625 9.65 -17.40 26.19
N LYS A 626 8.36 -17.58 26.49
CA LYS A 626 7.79 -18.89 26.85
C LYS A 626 7.88 -19.88 25.69
N LEU A 627 7.59 -19.46 24.47
CA LEU A 627 7.69 -20.27 23.26
C LEU A 627 9.13 -20.71 22.98
N LYS A 628 10.11 -19.84 23.20
CA LYS A 628 11.54 -20.20 23.10
C LYS A 628 11.97 -21.25 24.12
N LEU A 629 11.29 -21.37 25.26
CA LEU A 629 11.57 -22.38 26.29
C LEU A 629 10.92 -23.75 25.99
N LEU A 630 9.96 -23.81 25.07
CA LEU A 630 9.28 -25.03 24.63
C LEU A 630 9.96 -25.72 23.44
N ARG A 631 10.93 -25.03 22.83
CA ARG A 631 11.87 -25.56 21.85
C ARG A 631 12.97 -26.34 22.57
#